data_AF-A0AA96WYA3-F1
#
_entry.id   AF-A0AA96WYA3-F1
#
_cell.length_a   1.000
_cell.length_b   1.000
_cell.length_c   1.000
_cell.angle_alpha   90.00
_cell.angle_beta   90.00
_cell.angle_gamma   90.00
#
_symmetry.space_group_name_H-M   'P 1'
#
loop_
_entity.id
_entity.type
_entity.pdbx_description
1 polymer ?
#
loop_
_entity_poly.entity_id
_entity_poly.type
_entity_poly.pdbx_seq_one_letter_code
_entity_poly.pdbx_strand_id
1 'polypeptide(L)' 'MNSFNHFPWWDYLNQHLFDSERPFIWSFEKFRHVNRVQKLERCWEQSEVRLLERCWQQETDEKNF' A
#
# COMPACT_ATOMS: atom_id res chain seq x y z
N MET A 1 -6.71 -9.95 10.87
CA MET A 1 -5.88 -9.64 12.05
C MET A 1 -5.25 -8.26 11.84
N ASN A 2 -5.71 -7.24 12.57
CA ASN A 2 -5.32 -5.85 12.35
C ASN A 2 -3.87 -5.60 12.82
N SER A 3 -2.90 -5.70 11.91
CA SER A 3 -1.48 -5.45 12.18
C SER A 3 -1.12 -3.95 12.28
N PHE A 4 -2.10 -3.05 12.19
CA PHE A 4 -1.87 -1.59 12.16
C PHE A 4 -1.33 -1.00 13.48
N ASN A 5 -1.40 -1.76 14.58
CA ASN A 5 -0.96 -1.30 15.90
C ASN A 5 0.51 -1.64 16.22
N HIS A 6 1.12 -2.60 15.52
CA HIS A 6 2.53 -2.93 15.77
C HIS A 6 3.44 -1.95 15.03
N PHE A 7 4.52 -1.49 15.68
CA PHE A 7 5.51 -0.66 15.00
C PHE A 7 6.23 -1.51 13.96
N PRO A 8 6.28 -1.09 12.69
CA PRO A 8 6.88 -1.90 11.62
C PRO A 8 8.40 -1.74 11.62
N TRP A 9 9.05 -2.42 12.57
CA TRP A 9 10.50 -2.36 12.78
C TRP A 9 11.31 -2.71 11.54
N TRP A 10 10.92 -3.78 10.83
CA TRP A 10 11.58 -4.20 9.61
C TRP A 10 11.46 -3.15 8.50
N ASP A 11 10.29 -2.54 8.32
CA ASP A 11 10.11 -1.47 7.34
C ASP A 11 10.97 -0.23 7.69
N TYR A 12 11.12 0.08 8.98
CA TYR A 12 11.93 1.21 9.45
C TYR A 12 13.43 1.00 9.23
N LEU A 13 13.92 -0.21 9.52
CA LEU A 13 15.33 -0.55 9.33
C LEU A 13 15.70 -0.71 7.85
N ASN A 14 14.74 -1.15 7.04
CA ASN A 14 14.92 -1.34 5.60
C ASN A 14 14.53 -0.11 4.76
N GLN A 15 14.51 1.08 5.38
CA GLN A 15 14.35 2.32 4.61
C GLN A 15 15.46 2.45 3.59
N HIS A 16 15.13 3.00 2.41
CA HIS A 16 16.12 3.26 1.39
C HIS A 16 17.06 4.37 1.84
N LEU A 17 18.28 3.99 2.24
CA LEU A 17 19.28 4.92 2.79
C LEU A 17 19.80 5.94 1.76
N PHE A 18 19.68 5.63 0.46
CA PHE A 18 20.30 6.40 -0.63
C PHE A 18 19.34 6.70 -1.79
N ASP A 19 18.03 6.72 -1.53
CA ASP A 19 17.05 7.08 -2.56
C ASP A 19 16.80 8.60 -2.55
N SER A 20 17.03 9.25 -3.69
CA SER A 20 16.79 10.69 -3.87
C SER A 20 15.30 11.04 -3.84
N GLU A 21 14.43 10.10 -4.18
CA GLU A 21 12.97 10.28 -4.16
C GLU A 21 12.37 10.00 -2.79
N ARG A 22 13.04 9.16 -1.98
CA ARG A 22 12.55 8.71 -0.67
C ARG A 22 13.63 8.90 0.39
N PRO A 23 13.78 10.12 0.93
CA PRO A 23 14.79 10.39 1.94
C PRO A 23 14.52 9.59 3.22
N PHE A 24 15.60 9.15 3.87
CA PHE A 24 15.54 8.41 5.11
C PHE A 24 14.90 9.24 6.25
N ILE A 25 13.90 8.67 6.92
CA ILE A 25 13.15 9.32 8.00
C ILE A 25 13.70 8.86 9.35
N TRP A 26 14.45 9.73 10.01
CA TRP A 26 15.04 9.47 11.34
C TRP A 26 14.03 9.45 12.50
N SER A 27 12.90 10.14 12.34
CA SER A 27 11.88 10.21 13.41
C SER A 27 10.94 9.01 13.32
N PHE A 28 10.93 8.21 14.38
CA PHE A 28 10.05 7.03 14.49
C PHE A 28 8.56 7.38 14.33
N GLU A 29 8.10 8.49 14.93
CA GLU A 29 6.71 8.93 14.83
C GLU A 29 6.35 9.35 13.40
N LYS A 30 7.24 10.13 12.76
CA LYS A 30 7.05 10.53 11.36
C LYS A 30 7.04 9.30 10.45
N PHE A 31 7.97 8.38 10.64
CA PHE A 31 7.99 7.14 9.86
C PHE A 31 6.71 6.32 10.06
N ARG A 32 6.25 6.16 11.31
CA ARG A 32 4.99 5.44 11.59
C ARG A 32 3.83 6.08 10.84
N HIS A 33 3.73 7.40 10.84
CA HIS A 33 2.65 8.11 10.16
C HIS A 33 2.73 7.89 8.64
N VAL A 34 3.88 8.13 8.04
CA VAL A 34 4.11 7.96 6.59
C VAL A 34 3.87 6.52 6.15
N ASN A 35 4.42 5.53 6.87
CA ASN A 35 4.25 4.12 6.53
C ASN A 35 2.77 3.68 6.64
N ARG A 36 1.99 4.24 7.57
CA ARG A 36 0.53 3.99 7.63
C ARG A 36 -0.18 4.53 6.39
N VAL A 37 0.13 5.75 5.98
CA VAL A 37 -0.44 6.37 4.77
C VAL A 37 -0.10 5.54 3.55
N GLN A 38 1.18 5.20 3.35
CA GLN A 38 1.62 4.38 2.21
C GLN A 38 0.95 2.99 2.16
N LYS A 39 0.72 2.36 3.32
CA LYS A 39 -0.02 1.10 3.37
C LYS A 39 -1.47 1.27 2.94
N LEU A 40 -2.12 2.36 3.36
CA LEU A 40 -3.48 2.68 2.96
C LEU A 40 -3.57 2.97 1.45
N GLU A 41 -2.62 3.73 0.91
CA GLU A 41 -2.54 4.03 -0.54
C GLU A 41 -2.42 2.73 -1.35
N ARG A 42 -1.53 1.82 -0.98
CA ARG A 42 -1.40 0.52 -1.67
C ARG A 42 -2.66 -0.33 -1.56
N CYS A 43 -3.32 -0.34 -0.39
CA CYS A 43 -4.58 -1.04 -0.24
C CYS A 43 -5.67 -0.42 -1.12
N TRP A 44 -5.67 0.90 -1.25
CA TRP A 44 -6.60 1.63 -2.10
C TRP A 44 -6.37 1.29 -3.58
N GLU A 45 -5.15 1.39 -4.08
CA GLU A 45 -4.78 1.01 -5.46
C GLU A 45 -5.16 -0.44 -5.76
N GLN A 46 -4.85 -1.37 -4.86
CA GLN A 46 -5.25 -2.78 -5.01
C GLN A 46 -6.77 -2.96 -5.04
N SER A 47 -7.52 -2.14 -4.31
CA SER A 47 -8.98 -2.21 -4.30
C SER A 47 -9.57 -1.73 -5.62
N GLU A 48 -9.04 -0.65 -6.19
CA GLU A 48 -9.45 -0.13 -7.49
C GLU A 48 -9.17 -1.14 -8.61
N VAL A 49 -7.96 -1.70 -8.66
CA VAL A 49 -7.60 -2.72 -9.64
C VAL A 49 -8.54 -3.93 -9.55
N ARG A 50 -8.80 -4.43 -8.34
CA ARG A 50 -9.72 -5.56 -8.15
C ARG A 50 -11.16 -5.24 -8.53
N LEU A 51 -11.62 -4.01 -8.32
CA LEU A 51 -12.95 -3.58 -8.75
C LEU A 51 -13.03 -3.56 -10.28
N LEU A 52 -12.03 -2.98 -10.93
CA LEU A 52 -11.94 -2.95 -12.40
C LEU A 52 -11.87 -4.37 -13.00
N GLU A 53 -11.07 -5.26 -12.43
CA GLU A 53 -10.98 -6.66 -12.86
C GLU A 53 -12.34 -7.37 -12.78
N ARG A 54 -13.10 -7.16 -11.70
CA ARG A 54 -14.44 -7.74 -11.56
C ARG A 54 -15.42 -7.17 -12.58
N CYS A 55 -15.42 -5.86 -12.79
CA CYS A 55 -16.28 -5.22 -13.78
C CYS A 55 -15.98 -5.73 -15.19
N TRP A 56 -14.69 -5.90 -15.53
CA TRP A 56 -14.28 -6.47 -16.80
C TRP A 56 -14.81 -7.90 -16.96
N GLN A 57 -14.62 -8.76 -15.95
CA GLN A 57 -15.11 -10.14 -15.98
C GLN A 57 -16.63 -10.21 -16.21
N GLN A 58 -17.41 -9.36 -15.54
CA GLN A 58 -18.86 -9.28 -15.74
C GLN A 58 -19.23 -8.89 -17.17
N GLU A 59 -18.57 -7.89 -17.76
CA GLU A 59 -18.84 -7.46 -19.14
C GLU A 59 -18.50 -8.55 -20.18
N THR A 60 -17.42 -9.30 -19.96
CA THR A 60 -17.07 -10.43 -20.83
C THR A 60 -18.07 -11.57 -20.71
N ASP A 61 -18.55 -11.87 -19.51
CA ASP A 61 -19.54 -12.92 -19.30
C ASP A 61 -20.88 -12.55 -19.95
N GLU A 62 -21.32 -11.29 -19.84
CA GLU A 62 -22.53 -10.80 -20.52
C GLU A 62 -22.45 -10.83 -22.05
N LYS A 63 -21.26 -10.63 -22.63
CA LYS A 63 -21.05 -10.69 -24.10
C LYS A 63 -20.94 -12.10 -24.67
N ASN A 64 -20.67 -13.10 -23.81
CA ASN A 64 -20.53 -14.49 -24.21
C ASN A 64 -21.86 -15.27 -24.15
N PHE A 65 -22.92 -14.65 -23.63
CA PHE A 65 -24.31 -15.13 -23.67
C PHE A 65 -25.10 -14.45 -24.80
#